data_AF-A0A917JUK9-F1
#
_entry.id   AF-A0A917JUK9-F1
#
_cell.length_a   1.000
_cell.length_b   1.000
_cell.length_c   1.000
_cell.angle_alpha   90.00
_cell.angle_beta   90.00
_cell.angle_gamma   90.00
#
_symmetry.space_group_name_H-M   'P 1'
#
loop_
_entity.id
_entity.type
_entity.pdbx_description
1 polymer ?
#
loop_
_entity_poly.entity_id
_entity_poly.type
_entity_poly.pdbx_seq_one_letter_code
_entity_poly.pdbx_strand_id
1 'polypeptide(L)'
;MDRPQYANQTKDDAFLKALAEGGYQVEALARCYFPEGVFVEANHSESVLDATKRLLEDESITLFEAEISHQRYLIRTDILIKHQNHLKLIEIKAKSIDSLTLIE
;
A
#
# COMPACT_ATOMS: atom_id res chain seq x y z
N MET A 1 8.38 -9.31 -16.97
CA MET A 1 8.99 -8.92 -18.26
C MET A 1 8.64 -7.46 -18.51
N ASP A 2 9.63 -6.59 -18.42
CA ASP A 2 9.46 -5.17 -18.75
C ASP A 2 9.22 -5.02 -20.25
N ARG A 3 8.11 -4.35 -20.59
CA ARG A 3 7.81 -4.00 -21.96
C ARG A 3 8.46 -2.63 -22.21
N PRO A 4 9.51 -2.52 -23.04
CA PRO A 4 10.27 -1.27 -23.18
C PRO A 4 9.43 -0.08 -23.69
N GLN A 5 8.31 -0.36 -24.35
CA GLN A 5 7.33 0.63 -24.83
C GLN A 5 6.56 1.31 -23.68
N TYR A 6 6.52 0.69 -22.50
CA TYR A 6 5.89 1.18 -21.27
C TYR A 6 6.95 1.49 -20.20
N ALA A 7 8.24 1.43 -20.55
CA ALA A 7 9.31 1.79 -19.62
C ALA A 7 9.14 3.28 -19.28
N ASN A 8 9.10 3.56 -17.98
CA ASN A 8 8.92 4.91 -17.48
C ASN A 8 10.07 5.79 -17.98
N GLN A 9 9.80 6.72 -18.91
CA GLN A 9 10.81 7.59 -19.54
C GLN A 9 11.27 8.74 -18.62
N THR A 10 10.79 8.75 -17.38
CA THR A 10 10.82 9.85 -16.43
C THR A 10 11.72 9.59 -15.21
N LYS A 11 12.62 8.59 -15.28
CA LYS A 11 13.50 8.21 -14.15
C LYS A 11 14.32 9.36 -13.54
N ASP A 12 14.50 10.47 -14.27
CA ASP A 12 15.28 11.64 -13.85
C ASP A 12 14.44 12.91 -13.59
N ASP A 13 13.11 12.84 -13.57
CA ASP A 13 12.26 14.00 -13.27
C ASP A 13 12.19 14.24 -11.74
N ALA A 14 12.86 15.29 -11.28
CA ALA A 14 12.91 15.68 -9.88
C ALA A 14 11.52 15.94 -9.27
N PHE A 15 10.55 16.40 -10.06
CA PHE A 15 9.18 16.62 -9.58
C PHE A 15 8.45 15.30 -9.31
N LEU A 16 8.57 14.32 -10.21
CA LEU A 16 7.96 13.00 -10.01
C LEU A 16 8.62 12.25 -8.84
N LYS A 17 9.93 12.43 -8.65
CA LYS A 17 10.64 11.89 -7.49
C LYS A 17 10.11 12.50 -6.18
N ALA A 18 9.95 13.82 -6.12
CA ALA A 18 9.40 14.49 -4.95
C ALA A 18 7.95 14.06 -4.64
N LEU A 19 7.13 13.83 -5.68
CA LEU A 19 5.77 13.28 -5.50
C LEU A 19 5.80 11.86 -4.92
N ALA A 20 6.70 11.00 -5.39
CA ALA A 20 6.86 9.65 -4.84
C ALA A 20 7.35 9.70 -3.38
N GLU A 21 8.37 10.52 -3.08
CA GLU A 21 8.87 10.74 -1.72
C GLU A 21 7.77 11.25 -0.77
N GLY A 22 6.94 12.21 -1.21
CA GLY A 22 5.79 12.68 -0.45
C GLY A 22 4.74 11.59 -0.21
N GLY A 23 4.48 10.74 -1.21
CA GLY A 23 3.63 9.56 -1.08
C GLY A 23 4.10 8.62 0.03
N TYR A 24 5.39 8.26 0.01
CA TYR A 24 5.99 7.38 1.02
C TYR A 24 5.88 7.95 2.44
N GLN A 25 6.03 9.27 2.61
CA GLN A 25 5.91 9.92 3.92
C GLN A 25 4.48 9.83 4.48
N VAL A 26 3.47 10.08 3.64
CA VAL A 26 2.06 9.99 4.05
C VAL A 26 1.70 8.55 4.41
N GLU A 27 2.20 7.58 3.64
CA GLU A 27 1.99 6.17 3.90
C GLU A 27 2.66 5.71 5.21
N ALA A 28 3.91 6.14 5.45
CA ALA A 28 4.60 5.90 6.70
C ALA A 28 3.86 6.51 7.90
N LEU A 29 3.35 7.73 7.77
CA LEU A 29 2.54 8.38 8.81
C LEU A 29 1.24 7.61 9.06
N ALA A 30 0.55 7.14 8.02
CA ALA A 30 -0.69 6.37 8.18
C ALA A 30 -0.45 5.08 8.98
N ARG A 31 0.66 4.37 8.73
CA ARG A 31 1.04 3.19 9.52
C ARG A 31 1.27 3.48 11.00
N CYS A 32 1.76 4.67 11.36
CA CYS A 32 1.92 5.06 12.76
C CYS A 32 0.59 5.09 13.56
N TYR A 33 -0.56 5.18 12.90
CA TYR A 33 -1.87 5.06 13.55
C TYR A 33 -2.26 3.62 13.89
N PHE A 34 -1.49 2.63 13.42
CA PHE A 34 -1.72 1.20 13.61
C PHE A 34 -0.46 0.53 14.17
N PRO A 35 -0.10 0.78 15.45
CA PRO A 35 1.17 0.33 16.03
C PRO A 35 1.32 -1.20 16.05
N GLU A 36 0.22 -1.94 16.11
CA GLU A 36 0.18 -3.42 16.09
C GLU A 36 0.16 -3.99 14.66
N GLY A 37 0.25 -3.14 13.63
CA GLY A 37 0.19 -3.59 12.25
C GLY A 37 1.43 -4.38 11.82
N VAL A 38 1.20 -5.43 11.04
CA VAL A 38 2.26 -6.34 10.57
C VAL A 38 2.47 -6.16 9.07
N PHE A 39 3.71 -5.94 8.66
CA PHE A 39 4.06 -5.99 7.23
C PHE A 39 3.97 -7.41 6.71
N VAL A 40 3.25 -7.60 5.61
CA VAL A 40 3.24 -8.88 4.92
C VAL A 40 4.42 -8.93 3.95
N GLU A 41 5.42 -9.73 4.30
CA GLU A 41 6.62 -9.91 3.49
C GLU A 41 6.62 -11.28 2.82
N ALA A 42 7.05 -11.33 1.56
CA ALA A 42 7.40 -12.58 0.92
C ALA A 42 8.75 -13.08 1.46
N ASN A 43 8.93 -14.39 1.46
CA ASN A 43 10.22 -15.02 1.71
C ASN A 43 10.50 -16.11 0.67
N HIS A 44 11.63 -16.81 0.78
CA HIS A 44 12.01 -17.84 -0.20
C HIS A 44 11.01 -19.01 -0.32
N SER A 45 10.14 -19.20 0.66
CA SER A 45 9.23 -20.35 0.75
C SER A 45 7.75 -19.97 0.61
N GLU A 46 7.39 -18.69 0.77
CA GLU A 46 6.01 -18.22 0.86
C GLU A 46 5.82 -16.91 0.08
N SER A 47 4.75 -16.85 -0.73
CA SER A 47 4.34 -15.63 -1.44
C SER A 47 3.63 -14.66 -0.48
N VAL A 48 3.56 -13.36 -0.81
CA VAL A 48 2.80 -12.37 -0.02
C VAL A 48 1.33 -12.77 0.11
N LEU A 49 0.73 -13.28 -0.97
CA LEU A 49 -0.64 -13.79 -0.97
C LEU A 49 -0.83 -14.95 0.02
N ASP A 50 0.11 -15.90 0.07
CA ASP A 50 -0.01 -17.04 0.98
C ASP A 50 0.25 -16.63 2.44
N ALA A 51 1.23 -15.75 2.67
CA ALA A 51 1.46 -15.14 3.98
C ALA A 51 0.23 -14.37 4.47
N THR A 52 -0.42 -13.60 3.57
CA THR A 52 -1.65 -12.87 3.89
C THR A 52 -2.77 -13.84 4.29
N LYS A 53 -3.00 -14.92 3.53
CA LYS A 53 -4.04 -15.91 3.87
C LYS A 53 -3.82 -16.53 5.25
N ARG A 54 -2.59 -16.92 5.57
CA ARG A 54 -2.23 -17.48 6.87
C ARG A 54 -2.46 -16.46 8.00
N LEU A 55 -2.04 -15.21 7.81
CA LEU A 55 -2.23 -14.16 8.81
C LEU A 55 -3.72 -13.82 9.02
N LEU A 56 -4.54 -13.91 7.97
CA LEU A 56 -5.99 -13.72 8.05
C LEU A 56 -6.73 -14.85 8.79
N GLU A 57 -6.05 -15.91 9.23
CA GLU A 57 -6.64 -16.90 10.15
C GLU A 57 -6.91 -16.30 11.54
N ASP A 58 -6.16 -15.26 11.95
CA ASP A 58 -6.43 -14.54 13.19
C ASP A 58 -7.77 -13.78 13.11
N GLU A 59 -8.59 -13.88 14.16
CA GLU A 59 -9.87 -13.18 14.26
C GLU A 59 -9.71 -11.65 14.21
N SER A 60 -8.61 -11.07 14.68
CA SER A 60 -8.40 -9.62 14.69
C SER A 60 -6.95 -9.27 14.35
N ILE A 61 -6.71 -8.76 13.14
CA ILE A 61 -5.35 -8.44 12.67
C ILE A 61 -5.32 -7.19 11.78
N THR A 62 -4.25 -6.41 11.89
CA THR A 62 -3.94 -5.31 10.97
C THR A 62 -2.70 -5.67 10.15
N LEU A 63 -2.81 -5.60 8.83
CA LEU A 63 -1.77 -5.98 7.88
C LEU A 63 -1.44 -4.80 6.98
N PHE A 64 -0.15 -4.55 6.78
CA PHE A 64 0.34 -3.60 5.78
C PHE A 64 0.77 -4.34 4.52
N GLU A 65 0.49 -3.75 3.35
CA GLU A 65 0.85 -4.33 2.04
C GLU A 65 0.26 -5.74 1.78
N ALA A 66 -0.90 -6.03 2.37
CA ALA A 66 -1.55 -7.33 2.26
C ALA A 66 -2.01 -7.63 0.83
N GLU A 67 -1.82 -8.86 0.37
CA GLU A 67 -2.32 -9.32 -0.93
C GLU A 67 -3.55 -10.21 -0.78
N ILE A 68 -4.63 -9.86 -1.49
CA ILE A 68 -5.84 -10.67 -1.56
C ILE A 68 -6.14 -10.99 -3.01
N SER A 69 -6.48 -12.25 -3.28
CA SER A 69 -6.92 -12.69 -4.60
C SER A 69 -8.36 -13.16 -4.57
N HIS A 70 -9.14 -12.78 -5.58
CA HIS A 70 -10.46 -13.35 -5.82
C HIS A 70 -10.66 -13.61 -7.32
N GLN A 71 -10.85 -14.88 -7.69
CA GLN A 71 -10.95 -15.33 -9.09
C GLN A 71 -9.73 -14.88 -9.92
N ARG A 72 -9.93 -13.90 -10.83
CA ARG A 72 -8.89 -13.35 -11.71
C ARG A 72 -8.31 -12.03 -11.21
N TYR A 73 -8.75 -11.56 -10.05
CA TYR A 73 -8.31 -10.29 -9.47
C TYR A 73 -7.30 -10.56 -8.37
N LEU A 74 -6.24 -9.75 -8.35
CA LEU A 74 -5.26 -9.65 -7.28
C LEU A 74 -5.20 -8.19 -6.88
N ILE A 75 -5.37 -7.93 -5.59
CA ILE A 75 -5.23 -6.60 -4.99
C ILE A 75 -4.09 -6.64 -3.98
N ARG A 76 -3.32 -5.57 -3.91
CA ARG A 76 -2.44 -5.27 -2.79
C ARG A 76 -2.98 -4.01 -2.11
N THR A 77 -3.17 -4.07 -0.80
CA THR A 77 -3.77 -2.97 -0.03
C THR A 77 -2.72 -2.30 0.82
N ASP A 78 -2.77 -0.97 0.95
CA ASP A 78 -1.81 -0.28 1.83
C ASP A 78 -2.01 -0.72 3.30
N ILE A 79 -3.25 -0.72 3.79
CA ILE A 79 -3.62 -1.27 5.11
C ILE A 79 -4.92 -2.08 5.01
N LEU A 80 -4.86 -3.32 5.51
CA LEU A 80 -6.00 -4.19 5.73
C LEU A 80 -6.23 -4.39 7.22
N ILE A 81 -7.45 -4.22 7.70
CA ILE A 81 -7.84 -4.52 9.07
C ILE A 81 -8.94 -5.57 9.04
N LYS A 82 -8.72 -6.71 9.68
CA LYS A 82 -9.73 -7.74 9.92
C LYS A 82 -10.19 -7.64 11.37
N HIS A 83 -11.50 -7.75 11.57
CA HIS A 83 -12.10 -8.05 12.86
C HIS A 83 -13.29 -8.98 12.64
N GLN A 84 -13.15 -10.23 13.09
CA GLN A 84 -14.07 -11.33 12.83
C GLN A 84 -14.33 -11.47 11.32
N ASN A 85 -15.60 -11.39 10.91
CA ASN A 85 -15.99 -11.50 9.50
C ASN A 85 -16.06 -10.15 8.78
N HIS A 86 -15.44 -9.10 9.34
CA HIS A 86 -15.39 -7.76 8.76
C HIS A 86 -13.97 -7.43 8.29
N LEU A 87 -13.85 -6.97 7.05
CA LEU A 87 -12.63 -6.44 6.48
C LEU A 87 -12.81 -4.94 6.20
N LYS A 88 -11.87 -4.14 6.71
CA LYS A 88 -11.72 -2.73 6.37
C LYS A 88 -10.43 -2.56 5.59
N LEU A 89 -10.55 -2.03 4.37
CA LEU A 89 -9.41 -1.70 3.52
C LEU A 89 -9.20 -0.18 3.56
N ILE A 90 -7.96 0.25 3.73
CA ILE A 90 -7.58 1.66 3.73
C ILE A 90 -6.55 1.84 2.62
N GLU A 91 -6.92 2.67 1.65
CA GLU A 91 -6.05 3.15 0.58
C GLU A 91 -5.56 4.56 0.95
N ILE A 92 -4.26 4.76 0.88
CA ILE A 92 -3.57 5.98 1.22
C ILE A 92 -3.24 6.73 -0.08
N LYS A 93 -3.55 8.02 -0.09
CA LYS A 93 -3.26 8.92 -1.20
C LYS A 93 -2.65 10.20 -0.67
N ALA A 94 -1.56 10.61 -1.30
CA ALA A 94 -0.94 11.90 -1.08
C ALA A 94 -1.28 12.83 -2.25
N LYS A 95 -1.47 14.11 -1.94
CA LYS A 95 -1.61 15.18 -2.93
C LYS A 95 -0.80 16.37 -2.45
N SER A 96 0.08 16.88 -3.32
CA SER A 96 0.72 18.17 -3.09
C SER A 96 -0.31 19.29 -3.27
N ILE A 97 -0.35 20.25 -2.35
CA ILE A 97 -1.17 21.46 -2.48
C ILE A 97 -0.22 22.64 -2.62
N ASP A 98 -0.45 23.44 -3.66
CA ASP A 98 0.27 24.69 -3.82
C ASP A 98 -0.44 25.76 -2.98
N SER A 99 0.31 26.50 -2.17
CA SER A 99 -0.26 27.40 -1.16
C SER A 99 -0.82 28.70 -1.74
N LEU A 100 -0.77 28.89 -3.06
CA LEU A 100 -1.23 30.11 -3.74
C LEU A 100 -2.73 30.17 -4.04
N THR A 101 -3.51 29.13 -3.75
CA THR A 101 -4.98 29.24 -3.70
C THR A 101 -5.41 29.85 -2.37
N LEU A 102 -5.02 31.10 -2.11
CA LEU A 102 -5.74 31.95 -1.18
C LEU A 102 -6.80 32.69 -2.00
N ILE A 103 -8.06 32.44 -1.66
CA ILE A 103 -9.24 33.01 -2.29
C ILE A 103 -9.21 34.54 -2.02
N GLU A 104 -9.19 35.35 -3.08
CA GLU A 104 -9.77 36.71 -3.04
C GLU A 104 -11.29 36.61 -3.21
#